data_AF-A0A3N4ABD6-F1
#
_entry.id   AF-A0A3N4ABD6-F1
#
_cell.length_a   1.000
_cell.length_b   1.000
_cell.length_c   1.000
_cell.angle_alpha   90.00
_cell.angle_beta   90.00
_cell.angle_gamma   90.00
#
_symmetry.space_group_name_H-M   'P 1'
#
loop_
_entity.id
_entity.type
_entity.pdbx_description
1 polymer ?
#
loop_
_entity_poly.entity_id
_entity_poly.type
_entity_poly.pdbx_seq_one_letter_code
_entity_poly.pdbx_strand_id
1 'polypeptide(L)'
;MAAEAFQYASPKPRATVLDCYTVLRDLEGGDPISTLCVRYYIDKTKIKGWLEAATQIQNLVTKAGNRRHFPKRMSSTAIGIPLAPIRPQDRATAKETDRVISLLRDAFGKDKGAIRWCIDYWKKNTSQTKQGIRFTCLDDAGKFINSLEKVIPKRRWELNILLAPKARIEELNVWHSLGISTHLQEAAQGKSIQAYLRLRHVNEDEIVGKRKNIKQYSSQLLNYVFHMLAIMVDGDSIEKP
;
A
#
# COMPACT_ATOMS: atom_id res chain seq x y z
N MET A 1 7.88 0.64 -57.77
CA MET A 1 8.28 -0.08 -56.55
C MET A 1 8.53 0.94 -55.45
N ALA A 2 7.56 1.16 -54.56
CA ALA A 2 7.72 1.99 -53.38
C ALA A 2 7.80 1.04 -52.19
N ALA A 3 8.94 1.01 -51.51
CA ALA A 3 9.14 0.21 -50.32
C ALA A 3 8.37 0.87 -49.15
N GLU A 4 7.34 0.19 -48.68
CA GLU A 4 6.69 0.50 -47.41
C GLU A 4 7.69 0.32 -46.28
N ALA A 5 8.09 1.42 -45.65
CA ALA A 5 8.81 1.39 -44.39
C ALA A 5 7.86 0.91 -43.29
N PHE A 6 7.81 -0.40 -43.07
CA PHE A 6 7.27 -0.97 -41.84
C PHE A 6 8.12 -0.48 -40.66
N GLN A 7 7.71 0.63 -40.04
CA GLN A 7 8.19 0.98 -38.71
C GLN A 7 7.69 -0.09 -37.74
N TYR A 8 8.55 -1.07 -37.45
CA TYR A 8 8.45 -1.88 -36.24
C TYR A 8 8.66 -0.96 -35.04
N ALA A 9 7.64 -0.19 -34.68
CA ALA A 9 7.59 0.47 -33.39
C ALA A 9 7.46 -0.65 -32.35
N SER A 10 8.60 -1.08 -31.80
CA SER A 10 8.63 -1.97 -30.64
C SER A 10 7.66 -1.43 -29.58
N PRO A 11 6.75 -2.25 -29.03
CA PRO A 11 5.77 -1.78 -28.08
C PRO A 11 6.50 -1.13 -26.91
N LYS A 12 6.17 0.13 -26.59
CA LYS A 12 6.76 0.84 -25.46
C LYS A 12 6.65 -0.04 -24.21
N PRO A 13 7.77 -0.30 -23.51
CA PRO A 13 7.73 -1.14 -22.32
C PRO A 13 6.75 -0.56 -21.30
N ARG A 14 5.94 -1.44 -20.69
CA ARG A 14 4.97 -1.03 -19.68
C ARG A 14 5.72 -0.46 -18.48
N ALA A 15 5.38 0.78 -18.12
CA ALA A 15 5.96 1.43 -16.96
C ALA A 15 5.75 0.60 -15.67
N THR A 16 6.80 0.52 -14.87
CA THR A 16 6.86 -0.24 -13.62
C THR A 16 6.56 0.63 -12.40
N VAL A 17 6.41 0.00 -11.24
CA VAL A 17 6.29 0.73 -9.95
C VAL A 17 7.53 1.57 -9.68
N LEU A 18 8.72 1.10 -10.09
CA LEU A 18 9.96 1.84 -9.92
C LEU A 18 9.98 3.09 -10.81
N ASP A 19 9.47 2.99 -12.04
CA ASP A 19 9.37 4.14 -12.94
C ASP A 19 8.40 5.19 -12.37
N CYS A 20 7.23 4.76 -11.92
CA CYS A 20 6.26 5.63 -11.23
C CYS A 20 6.89 6.31 -10.01
N TYR A 21 7.57 5.54 -9.16
CA TYR A 21 8.24 6.09 -7.98
C TYR A 21 9.28 7.15 -8.34
N THR A 22 10.14 6.86 -9.31
CA THR A 22 11.24 7.75 -9.71
C THR A 22 10.71 9.02 -10.34
N VAL A 23 9.71 8.92 -11.22
CA VAL A 23 9.03 10.09 -11.82
C VAL A 23 8.43 11.00 -10.75
N LEU A 24 7.75 10.45 -9.74
CA LEU A 24 7.18 11.25 -8.65
C LEU A 24 8.27 11.95 -7.82
N ARG A 25 9.42 11.29 -7.60
CA ARG A 25 10.55 11.87 -6.87
C ARG A 25 11.21 13.01 -7.64
N ASP A 26 11.33 12.90 -8.95
CA ASP A 26 11.87 13.97 -9.78
C ASP A 26 10.90 15.15 -9.89
N LEU A 27 9.59 14.89 -9.95
CA LEU A 27 8.56 15.93 -9.82
C LEU A 27 8.67 16.66 -8.48
N GLU A 28 8.90 15.95 -7.37
CA GLU A 28 9.15 16.54 -6.06
C GLU A 28 10.43 17.40 -6.03
N GLY A 29 11.42 17.04 -6.86
CA GLY A 29 12.66 17.80 -7.07
C GLY A 29 12.49 19.05 -7.95
N GLY A 30 11.35 19.21 -8.61
CA GLY A 30 11.03 20.37 -9.45
C GLY A 30 11.24 20.14 -10.96
N ASP A 31 11.53 18.91 -11.39
CA ASP A 31 11.69 18.61 -12.81
C ASP A 31 10.36 18.75 -13.56
N PRO A 32 10.33 19.45 -14.71
CA PRO A 32 9.09 19.64 -15.46
C PRO A 32 8.66 18.35 -16.17
N ILE A 33 7.33 18.13 -16.26
CA ILE A 33 6.74 16.94 -16.87
C ILE A 33 7.29 16.67 -18.28
N SER A 34 7.54 17.71 -19.09
CA SER A 34 8.11 17.56 -20.44
C SER A 34 9.48 16.88 -20.43
N THR A 35 10.35 17.23 -19.49
CA THR A 35 11.67 16.60 -19.33
C THR A 35 11.53 15.14 -18.91
N LEU A 36 10.59 14.86 -17.99
CA LEU A 36 10.35 13.50 -17.51
C LEU A 36 9.76 12.59 -18.59
N CYS A 37 8.92 13.11 -19.48
CA CYS A 37 8.39 12.35 -20.62
C CYS A 37 9.52 11.81 -21.49
N VAL A 38 10.53 12.65 -21.76
CA VAL A 38 11.70 12.28 -22.57
C VAL A 38 12.62 11.35 -21.80
N ARG A 39 12.94 11.67 -20.54
CA ARG A 39 13.88 10.89 -19.71
C ARG A 39 13.42 9.46 -19.47
N TYR A 40 12.13 9.28 -19.18
CA TYR A 40 11.57 7.97 -18.82
C TYR A 40 10.83 7.29 -19.97
N TYR A 41 10.69 7.93 -21.13
CA TYR A 41 9.89 7.45 -22.26
C TYR A 41 8.43 7.16 -21.88
N ILE A 42 7.86 7.98 -20.99
CA ILE A 42 6.48 7.85 -20.48
C ILE A 42 5.62 8.99 -21.02
N ASP A 43 4.40 8.67 -21.44
CA ASP A 43 3.49 9.65 -22.00
C ASP A 43 3.03 10.68 -20.94
N LYS A 44 2.87 11.93 -21.39
CA LYS A 44 2.49 13.07 -20.55
C LYS A 44 1.20 12.84 -19.78
N THR A 45 0.22 12.18 -20.40
CA THR A 45 -1.07 11.83 -19.78
C THR A 45 -0.87 10.92 -18.58
N LYS A 46 -0.02 9.91 -18.71
CA LYS A 46 0.29 8.95 -17.66
C LYS A 46 0.99 9.60 -16.46
N ILE A 47 1.99 10.44 -16.72
CA ILE A 47 2.68 11.21 -15.66
C ILE A 47 1.68 12.13 -14.92
N LYS A 48 0.78 12.80 -15.66
CA LYS A 48 -0.28 13.62 -15.06
C LYS A 48 -1.25 12.79 -14.22
N GLY A 49 -1.67 11.63 -14.70
CA GLY A 49 -2.56 10.72 -13.96
C GLY A 49 -1.93 10.26 -12.65
N TRP A 50 -0.64 9.91 -12.66
CA TRP A 50 0.09 9.58 -11.43
C TRP A 50 0.20 10.75 -10.47
N LEU A 51 0.50 11.95 -10.97
CA LEU A 51 0.57 13.17 -10.16
C LEU A 51 -0.79 13.45 -9.51
N GLU A 52 -1.89 13.34 -10.26
CA GLU A 52 -3.24 13.56 -9.76
C GLU A 52 -3.60 12.52 -8.69
N ALA A 53 -3.39 11.23 -8.97
CA ALA A 53 -3.67 10.15 -8.03
C ALA A 53 -2.84 10.29 -6.72
N ALA A 54 -1.56 10.64 -6.83
CA ALA A 54 -0.71 10.92 -5.68
C ALA A 54 -1.24 12.11 -4.85
N THR A 55 -1.67 13.17 -5.53
CA THR A 55 -2.28 14.35 -4.89
C THR A 55 -3.59 13.99 -4.19
N GLN A 56 -4.42 13.13 -4.79
CA GLN A 56 -5.66 12.65 -4.15
C GLN A 56 -5.35 11.86 -2.88
N ILE A 57 -4.39 10.93 -2.92
CA ILE A 57 -3.97 10.15 -1.74
C ILE A 57 -3.43 11.07 -0.63
N GLN A 58 -2.67 12.09 -1.01
CA GLN A 58 -2.13 13.09 -0.10
C GLN A 58 -3.22 13.88 0.63
N ASN A 59 -4.31 14.18 -0.06
CA ASN A 59 -5.46 14.90 0.47
C ASN A 59 -6.42 14.02 1.28
N LEU A 60 -6.18 12.70 1.39
CA LEU A 60 -7.00 11.83 2.21
C LEU A 60 -6.85 12.17 3.70
N VAL A 61 -7.98 12.55 4.31
CA VAL A 61 -8.08 12.85 5.74
C VAL A 61 -8.89 11.79 6.50
N THR A 62 -8.54 11.62 7.76
CA THR A 62 -9.33 10.87 8.74
C THR A 62 -10.59 11.65 9.12
N LYS A 63 -11.53 11.00 9.82
CA LYS A 63 -12.72 11.69 10.37
C LYS A 63 -12.38 12.86 11.30
N ALA A 64 -11.18 12.86 11.88
CA ALA A 64 -10.67 13.93 12.74
C ALA A 64 -9.86 15.00 11.97
N GLY A 65 -9.92 15.03 10.63
CA GLY A 65 -9.23 16.01 9.79
C GLY A 65 -7.72 15.80 9.64
N ASN A 66 -7.13 14.81 10.31
CA ASN A 66 -5.70 14.50 10.16
C ASN A 66 -5.43 13.75 8.84
N ARG A 67 -4.33 14.08 8.16
CA ARG A 67 -3.83 13.34 6.98
C ARG A 67 -3.66 11.85 7.30
N ARG A 68 -4.06 10.98 6.37
CA ARG A 68 -4.02 9.52 6.56
C ARG A 68 -2.65 8.93 6.31
N HIS A 69 -2.11 9.16 5.12
CA HIS A 69 -0.93 8.44 4.60
C HIS A 69 0.36 9.24 4.68
N PHE A 70 0.27 10.53 5.01
CA PHE A 70 1.40 11.43 5.10
C PHE A 70 1.51 12.08 6.49
N PRO A 71 2.74 12.38 6.97
CA PRO A 71 2.93 13.00 8.27
C PRO A 71 2.37 14.42 8.31
N LYS A 72 2.01 14.88 9.52
CA LYS A 72 1.56 16.26 9.74
C LYS A 72 2.67 17.27 9.48
N ARG A 73 3.92 16.91 9.80
CA ARG A 73 5.13 17.72 9.56
C ARG A 73 5.97 17.01 8.50
N MET A 74 5.96 17.53 7.29
CA MET A 74 6.85 17.07 6.20
C MET A 74 7.87 18.14 5.91
N SER A 75 9.08 17.74 5.54
CA SER A 75 10.02 18.64 4.87
C SER A 75 9.40 19.10 3.55
N SER A 76 9.44 20.40 3.27
CA SER A 76 8.97 20.96 2.01
C SER A 76 9.76 20.37 0.84
N THR A 77 9.06 19.91 -0.19
CA THR A 77 9.63 19.61 -1.51
C THR A 77 9.60 20.86 -2.40
N ALA A 78 10.19 20.84 -3.59
CA ALA A 78 10.09 21.97 -4.53
C ALA A 78 8.63 22.30 -4.89
N ILE A 79 7.76 21.30 -4.80
CA ILE A 79 6.30 21.39 -5.00
C ILE A 79 5.51 21.45 -3.68
N GLY A 80 6.18 21.70 -2.55
CA GLY A 80 5.60 21.87 -1.22
C GLY A 80 5.29 20.58 -0.47
N ILE A 81 4.71 19.56 -1.10
CA ILE A 81 4.29 18.32 -0.41
C ILE A 81 4.79 17.06 -1.16
N PRO A 82 5.39 16.08 -0.45
CA PRO A 82 5.72 14.77 -1.02
C PRO A 82 4.54 14.06 -1.67
N LEU A 83 4.75 13.51 -2.85
CA LEU A 83 3.84 12.71 -3.66
C LEU A 83 4.06 11.20 -3.45
N ALA A 84 5.30 10.78 -3.20
CA ALA A 84 5.67 9.38 -3.07
C ALA A 84 5.83 8.96 -1.59
N PRO A 85 5.49 7.70 -1.25
CA PRO A 85 5.81 7.15 0.07
C PRO A 85 7.33 7.00 0.23
N ILE A 86 7.80 6.96 1.48
CA ILE A 86 9.20 6.61 1.77
C ILE A 86 9.43 5.14 1.38
N ARG A 87 10.46 4.88 0.58
CA ARG A 87 10.84 3.51 0.22
C ARG A 87 11.41 2.79 1.46
N PRO A 88 11.06 1.52 1.70
CA PRO A 88 11.69 0.73 2.74
C PRO A 88 13.22 0.76 2.62
N GLN A 89 13.90 1.15 3.70
CA GLN A 89 15.36 1.32 3.71
C GLN A 89 16.10 0.03 4.05
N ASP A 90 15.45 -0.90 4.74
CA ASP A 90 16.08 -2.16 5.08
C ASP A 90 16.12 -3.10 3.85
N ARG A 91 17.27 -3.74 3.65
CA ARG A 91 17.54 -4.55 2.45
C ARG A 91 16.58 -5.74 2.31
N ALA A 92 16.16 -6.33 3.42
CA ALA A 92 15.26 -7.48 3.42
C ALA A 92 13.87 -7.08 2.90
N THR A 93 13.30 -6.00 3.43
CA THR A 93 12.00 -5.47 3.00
C THR A 93 12.09 -4.89 1.60
N ALA A 94 13.19 -4.25 1.20
CA ALA A 94 13.36 -3.77 -0.17
C ALA A 94 13.31 -4.93 -1.19
N LYS A 95 14.04 -6.04 -0.93
CA LYS A 95 14.00 -7.23 -1.78
C LYS A 95 12.61 -7.89 -1.79
N GLU A 96 11.95 -7.94 -0.64
CA GLU A 96 10.57 -8.45 -0.53
C GLU A 96 9.59 -7.57 -1.30
N THR A 97 9.77 -6.25 -1.29
CA THR A 97 8.92 -5.27 -1.97
C THR A 97 8.87 -5.54 -3.46
N ASP A 98 10.03 -5.72 -4.11
CA ASP A 98 10.09 -5.98 -5.55
C ASP A 98 9.41 -7.31 -5.92
N ARG A 99 9.61 -8.36 -5.09
CA ARG A 99 8.93 -9.65 -5.24
C ARG A 99 7.41 -9.50 -5.11
N VAL A 100 6.94 -8.81 -4.07
CA VAL A 100 5.51 -8.62 -3.80
C VAL A 100 4.85 -7.79 -4.90
N ILE A 101 5.50 -6.75 -5.41
CA ILE A 101 5.03 -5.97 -6.56
C ILE A 101 4.86 -6.86 -7.79
N SER A 102 5.83 -7.73 -8.08
CA SER A 102 5.74 -8.66 -9.20
C SER A 102 4.55 -9.61 -9.05
N LEU A 103 4.40 -10.24 -7.88
CA LEU A 103 3.28 -11.15 -7.59
C LEU A 103 1.92 -10.43 -7.63
N LEU A 104 1.86 -9.18 -7.17
CA LEU A 104 0.65 -8.36 -7.22
C LEU A 104 0.27 -7.99 -8.64
N ARG A 105 1.24 -7.75 -9.53
CA ARG A 105 0.96 -7.52 -10.94
C ARG A 105 0.27 -8.75 -11.57
N ASP A 106 0.76 -9.95 -11.27
CA ASP A 106 0.16 -11.18 -11.77
C ASP A 106 -1.23 -11.43 -11.15
N ALA A 107 -1.37 -11.18 -9.84
CA ALA A 107 -2.65 -11.29 -9.14
C ALA A 107 -3.68 -10.29 -9.69
N PHE A 108 -3.26 -9.04 -9.93
CA PHE A 108 -4.10 -8.01 -10.55
C PHE A 108 -4.53 -8.40 -11.97
N GLY A 109 -3.65 -9.04 -12.75
CA GLY A 109 -4.01 -9.57 -14.07
C GLY A 109 -5.12 -10.63 -14.02
N LYS A 110 -5.19 -11.42 -12.94
CA LYS A 110 -6.16 -12.51 -12.75
C LYS A 110 -7.47 -12.02 -12.12
N ASP A 111 -7.40 -11.16 -11.11
CA ASP A 111 -8.56 -10.62 -10.41
C ASP A 111 -8.36 -9.14 -10.06
N LYS A 112 -8.63 -8.29 -11.06
CA LYS A 112 -8.55 -6.83 -10.90
C LYS A 112 -9.49 -6.31 -9.82
N GLY A 113 -10.67 -6.92 -9.68
CA GLY A 113 -11.72 -6.48 -8.77
C GLY A 113 -11.32 -6.65 -7.31
N ALA A 114 -10.78 -7.83 -6.96
CA ALA A 114 -10.30 -8.12 -5.61
C ALA A 114 -9.15 -7.19 -5.21
N ILE A 115 -8.15 -7.01 -6.08
CA ILE A 115 -6.99 -6.17 -5.75
C ILE A 115 -7.38 -4.68 -5.67
N ARG A 116 -8.25 -4.18 -6.56
CA ARG A 116 -8.81 -2.82 -6.45
C ARG A 116 -9.56 -2.62 -5.15
N TRP A 117 -10.39 -3.60 -4.77
CA TRP A 117 -11.09 -3.57 -3.48
C TRP A 117 -10.10 -3.49 -2.31
N CYS A 118 -9.01 -4.26 -2.31
CA CYS A 118 -7.97 -4.17 -1.29
C CYS A 118 -7.31 -2.78 -1.26
N ILE A 119 -7.01 -2.19 -2.43
CA ILE A 119 -6.43 -0.84 -2.53
C ILE A 119 -7.38 0.20 -1.92
N ASP A 120 -8.65 0.16 -2.28
CA ASP A 120 -9.66 1.09 -1.75
C ASP A 120 -9.90 0.90 -0.26
N TYR A 121 -9.89 -0.35 0.22
CA TYR A 121 -10.00 -0.66 1.63
C TYR A 121 -8.81 -0.10 2.41
N TRP A 122 -7.59 -0.31 1.90
CA TRP A 122 -6.36 0.24 2.49
C TRP A 122 -6.42 1.77 2.57
N LYS A 123 -6.79 2.47 1.47
CA LYS A 123 -6.89 3.94 1.43
C LYS A 123 -7.75 4.50 2.58
N LYS A 124 -8.83 3.79 2.94
CA LYS A 124 -9.84 4.23 3.92
C LYS A 124 -9.57 3.75 5.35
N ASN A 125 -8.82 2.67 5.53
CA ASN A 125 -8.71 1.97 6.81
C ASN A 125 -7.29 1.91 7.41
N THR A 126 -6.31 2.59 6.80
CA THR A 126 -5.01 2.86 7.44
C THR A 126 -4.83 4.32 7.83
N SER A 127 -3.90 4.56 8.75
CA SER A 127 -3.39 5.87 9.11
C SER A 127 -1.94 5.77 9.58
N GLN A 128 -1.21 6.87 9.59
CA GLN A 128 0.15 6.89 10.15
C GLN A 128 0.20 6.65 11.66
N THR A 129 -0.87 6.99 12.38
CA THR A 129 -0.94 6.93 13.84
C THR A 129 -1.19 5.52 14.38
N LYS A 130 -1.80 4.64 13.57
CA LYS A 130 -2.13 3.27 13.97
C LYS A 130 -1.46 2.30 13.03
N GLN A 131 -0.69 1.37 13.59
CA GLN A 131 -0.05 0.34 12.79
C GLN A 131 -1.10 -0.69 12.33
N GLY A 132 -1.05 -1.03 11.04
CA GLY A 132 -1.95 -2.01 10.43
C GLY A 132 -3.22 -1.42 9.82
N ILE A 133 -3.96 -2.29 9.14
CA ILE A 133 -5.24 -1.99 8.50
C ILE A 133 -6.35 -2.30 9.48
N ARG A 134 -7.21 -1.31 9.76
CA ARG A 134 -8.33 -1.49 10.67
C ARG A 134 -9.46 -2.27 9.99
N PHE A 135 -9.97 -3.28 10.68
CA PHE A 135 -11.18 -4.02 10.34
C PHE A 135 -12.18 -3.95 11.49
N THR A 136 -13.46 -3.84 11.13
CA THR A 136 -14.59 -3.94 12.07
C THR A 136 -15.53 -5.09 11.71
N CYS A 137 -15.29 -5.76 10.59
CA CYS A 137 -16.05 -6.90 10.09
C CYS A 137 -15.07 -8.03 9.73
N LEU A 138 -15.42 -9.27 10.09
CA LEU A 138 -14.65 -10.46 9.79
C LEU A 138 -14.54 -10.71 8.29
N ASP A 139 -15.66 -10.56 7.57
CA ASP A 139 -15.75 -10.87 6.15
C ASP A 139 -14.80 -9.99 5.33
N ASP A 140 -14.70 -8.70 5.69
CA ASP A 140 -13.74 -7.79 5.08
C ASP A 140 -12.29 -8.24 5.35
N ALA A 141 -11.98 -8.65 6.58
CA ALA A 141 -10.63 -9.12 6.93
C ALA A 141 -10.29 -10.41 6.17
N GLY A 142 -11.20 -11.38 6.14
CA GLY A 142 -11.07 -12.62 5.39
C GLY A 142 -10.91 -12.36 3.89
N LYS A 143 -11.76 -11.49 3.32
CA LYS A 143 -11.67 -11.07 1.91
C LYS A 143 -10.31 -10.44 1.61
N PHE A 144 -9.81 -9.55 2.47
CA PHE A 144 -8.52 -8.90 2.29
C PHE A 144 -7.36 -9.89 2.31
N ILE A 145 -7.33 -10.78 3.30
CA ILE A 145 -6.28 -11.80 3.45
C ILE A 145 -6.31 -12.78 2.29
N ASN A 146 -7.48 -13.31 1.93
CA ASN A 146 -7.63 -14.29 0.86
C ASN A 146 -7.28 -13.71 -0.51
N SER A 147 -7.60 -12.43 -0.76
CA SER A 147 -7.23 -11.73 -2.00
C SER A 147 -5.71 -11.62 -2.17
N LEU A 148 -4.96 -11.65 -1.06
CA LEU A 148 -3.50 -11.48 -1.04
C LEU A 148 -2.74 -12.77 -0.72
N GLU A 149 -3.42 -13.90 -0.50
CA GLU A 149 -2.77 -15.14 -0.02
C GLU A 149 -1.70 -15.67 -0.99
N LYS A 150 -1.92 -15.51 -2.30
CA LYS A 150 -0.94 -15.90 -3.34
C LYS A 150 0.28 -14.98 -3.39
N VAL A 151 0.20 -13.80 -2.79
CA VAL A 151 1.25 -12.78 -2.76
C VAL A 151 1.99 -12.85 -1.42
N ILE A 152 1.24 -12.94 -0.33
CA ILE A 152 1.73 -12.91 1.05
C ILE A 152 1.15 -14.12 1.79
N PRO A 153 2.01 -15.06 2.27
CA PRO A 153 1.55 -16.25 2.98
C PRO A 153 0.78 -15.94 4.26
N LYS A 154 -0.25 -16.74 4.57
CA LYS A 154 -1.12 -16.56 5.74
C LYS A 154 -0.38 -16.36 7.07
N ARG A 155 0.68 -17.13 7.30
CA ARG A 155 1.54 -17.06 8.51
C ARG A 155 2.22 -15.71 8.77
N ARG A 156 2.30 -14.82 7.76
CA ARG A 156 2.90 -13.48 7.88
C ARG A 156 1.88 -12.45 8.35
N TRP A 157 0.59 -12.76 8.28
CA TRP A 157 -0.45 -11.92 8.80
C TRP A 157 -0.61 -12.12 10.29
N GLU A 158 -0.82 -11.02 10.99
CA GLU A 158 -1.13 -11.04 12.40
C GLU A 158 -2.23 -10.02 12.69
N LEU A 159 -3.16 -10.40 13.55
CA LEU A 159 -4.32 -9.61 13.91
C LEU A 159 -4.23 -9.14 15.35
N ASN A 160 -4.13 -7.83 15.54
CA ASN A 160 -4.22 -7.21 16.85
C ASN A 160 -5.68 -6.87 17.15
N ILE A 161 -6.30 -7.62 18.05
CA ILE A 161 -7.70 -7.49 18.44
C ILE A 161 -7.77 -6.61 19.68
N LEU A 162 -8.41 -5.46 19.54
CA LEU A 162 -8.78 -4.58 20.64
C LEU A 162 -10.17 -4.99 21.15
N LEU A 163 -10.21 -5.64 22.31
CA LEU A 163 -11.44 -6.06 22.96
C LEU A 163 -12.04 -4.87 23.71
N ALA A 164 -13.21 -4.41 23.27
CA ALA A 164 -13.94 -3.37 23.97
C ALA A 164 -14.61 -3.92 25.23
N PRO A 165 -14.80 -3.13 26.31
CA PRO A 165 -15.38 -3.61 27.57
C PRO A 165 -16.80 -4.15 27.43
N LYS A 166 -17.54 -3.72 26.39
CA LYS A 166 -18.91 -4.15 26.10
C LYS A 166 -19.01 -5.23 25.01
N ALA A 167 -17.87 -5.69 24.47
CA ALA A 167 -17.85 -6.71 23.44
C ALA A 167 -18.13 -8.10 24.05
N ARG A 168 -18.82 -8.96 23.30
CA ARG A 168 -19.09 -10.33 23.73
C ARG A 168 -17.89 -11.23 23.43
N ILE A 169 -17.59 -12.18 24.32
CA ILE A 169 -16.52 -13.16 24.12
C ILE A 169 -16.77 -14.03 22.87
N GLU A 170 -18.03 -14.28 22.53
CA GLU A 170 -18.42 -15.01 21.31
C GLU A 170 -17.91 -14.34 20.03
N GLU A 171 -17.88 -13.00 20.01
CA GLU A 171 -17.34 -12.24 18.87
C GLU A 171 -15.83 -12.49 18.70
N LEU A 172 -15.10 -12.75 19.79
CA LEU A 172 -13.66 -13.01 19.75
C LEU A 172 -13.34 -14.35 19.04
N ASN A 173 -14.10 -15.41 19.32
CA ASN A 173 -13.92 -16.72 18.70
C ASN A 173 -14.07 -16.66 17.18
N VAL A 174 -14.97 -15.82 16.70
CA VAL A 174 -15.17 -15.59 15.26
C VAL A 174 -13.91 -15.02 14.61
N TRP A 175 -13.20 -14.09 15.26
CA TRP A 175 -11.94 -13.55 14.73
C TRP A 175 -10.79 -14.56 14.70
N HIS A 176 -10.76 -15.51 15.66
CA HIS A 176 -9.78 -16.60 15.64
C HIS A 176 -9.97 -17.57 14.47
N SER A 177 -11.17 -17.64 13.87
CA SER A 177 -11.46 -18.53 12.73
C SER A 177 -10.69 -18.18 11.44
N LEU A 178 -10.07 -16.99 11.36
CA LEU A 178 -9.27 -16.58 10.20
C LEU A 178 -7.99 -17.40 10.00
N GLY A 179 -7.58 -18.22 10.98
CA GLY A 179 -6.42 -19.10 10.85
C GLY A 179 -5.08 -18.34 10.75
N ILE A 180 -5.03 -17.12 11.27
CA ILE A 180 -3.82 -16.29 11.37
C ILE A 180 -3.48 -16.02 12.83
N SER A 181 -2.23 -15.62 13.11
CA SER A 181 -1.81 -15.27 14.46
C SER A 181 -2.63 -14.08 15.00
N THR A 182 -3.06 -14.16 16.25
CA THR A 182 -3.89 -13.13 16.90
C THR A 182 -3.27 -12.69 18.23
N HIS A 183 -3.25 -11.39 18.50
CA HIS A 183 -2.97 -10.85 19.84
C HIS A 183 -4.17 -10.09 20.36
N LEU A 184 -4.50 -10.34 21.61
CA LEU A 184 -5.58 -9.65 22.31
C LEU A 184 -4.99 -8.49 23.12
N GLN A 185 -5.65 -7.33 23.05
CA GLN A 185 -5.41 -6.21 23.93
C GLN A 185 -6.75 -5.65 24.41
N GLU A 186 -6.83 -5.31 25.69
CA GLU A 186 -8.02 -4.66 26.24
C GLU A 186 -8.04 -3.19 25.83
N ALA A 187 -9.17 -2.73 25.31
CA ALA A 187 -9.40 -1.32 25.04
C ALA A 187 -10.06 -0.67 26.25
N ALA A 188 -9.56 0.50 26.65
CA ALA A 188 -10.16 1.28 27.75
C ALA A 188 -11.61 1.71 27.44
N GLN A 189 -11.97 1.87 26.16
CA GLN A 189 -13.27 2.36 25.73
C GLN A 189 -13.67 1.74 24.39
N GLY A 190 -14.97 1.56 24.17
CA GLY A 190 -15.53 1.06 22.91
C GLY A 190 -16.82 0.28 23.12
N LYS A 191 -17.54 0.02 22.02
CA LYS A 191 -18.74 -0.83 22.02
C LYS A 191 -18.55 -2.14 21.26
N SER A 192 -17.57 -2.21 20.37
CA SER A 192 -17.35 -3.35 19.48
C SER A 192 -15.86 -3.67 19.38
N ILE A 193 -15.55 -4.90 18.99
CA ILE A 193 -14.19 -5.31 18.66
C ILE A 193 -13.63 -4.43 17.54
N GLN A 194 -12.35 -4.06 17.65
CA GLN A 194 -11.58 -3.49 16.54
C GLN A 194 -10.39 -4.38 16.28
N ALA A 195 -10.22 -4.82 15.03
CA ALA A 195 -9.07 -5.63 14.65
C ALA A 195 -8.12 -4.80 13.78
N TYR A 196 -6.82 -4.92 14.01
CA TYR A 196 -5.78 -4.28 13.22
C TYR A 196 -4.90 -5.35 12.61
N LEU A 197 -5.02 -5.53 11.30
CA LEU A 197 -4.23 -6.47 10.53
C LEU A 197 -2.87 -5.86 10.26
N ARG A 198 -1.81 -6.49 10.75
CA ARG A 198 -0.43 -6.12 10.46
C ARG A 198 0.29 -7.20 9.68
N LEU A 199 1.30 -6.78 8.94
CA LEU A 199 2.22 -7.67 8.26
C LEU A 199 3.50 -7.80 9.09
N ARG A 200 3.78 -9.02 9.55
CA ARG A 200 5.02 -9.36 10.25
C ARG A 200 6.22 -9.10 9.34
N HIS A 201 7.31 -8.57 9.89
CA HIS A 201 8.55 -8.43 9.14
C HIS A 201 9.20 -9.79 8.85
N VAL A 202 9.92 -9.93 7.73
CA VAL A 202 10.55 -11.22 7.31
C VAL A 202 11.46 -11.76 8.42
N ASN A 203 12.20 -10.86 9.05
CA ASN A 203 13.15 -11.17 10.11
C ASN A 203 12.64 -10.73 11.49
N GLU A 204 11.32 -10.67 11.70
CA GLU A 204 10.77 -10.20 12.98
C GLU A 204 11.31 -10.98 14.18
N ASP A 205 11.36 -12.31 14.09
CA ASP A 205 11.83 -13.17 15.18
C ASP A 205 13.29 -12.84 15.58
N GLU A 206 14.15 -12.57 14.58
CA GLU A 206 15.54 -12.17 14.81
C GLU A 206 15.65 -10.76 15.42
N ILE A 207 14.83 -9.81 14.94
CA ILE A 207 14.83 -8.41 15.41
C ILE A 207 14.36 -8.34 16.85
N VAL A 208 13.27 -9.05 17.18
CA VAL A 208 12.70 -9.15 18.53
C VAL A 208 13.69 -9.86 19.45
N GLY A 209 14.31 -10.96 19.01
CA GLY A 209 15.31 -11.69 19.80
C GLY A 209 16.55 -10.87 20.14
N LYS A 210 17.01 -9.99 19.22
CA LYS A 210 18.17 -9.11 19.44
C LYS A 210 17.86 -7.86 20.25
N ARG A 211 16.62 -7.38 20.27
CA ARG A 211 16.22 -6.11 20.90
C ARG A 211 15.26 -6.38 22.06
N LYS A 212 15.81 -6.45 23.28
CA LYS A 212 15.07 -6.73 24.53
C LYS A 212 13.82 -5.86 24.77
N ASN A 213 13.73 -4.68 24.16
CA ASN A 213 12.63 -3.73 24.35
C ASN A 213 11.59 -3.73 23.20
N ILE A 214 11.75 -4.56 22.17
CA ILE A 214 10.82 -4.60 21.03
C ILE A 214 10.04 -5.91 21.09
N LYS A 215 8.74 -5.82 21.37
CA LYS A 215 7.84 -6.98 21.42
C LYS A 215 7.27 -7.36 20.04
N GLN A 216 7.27 -6.44 19.09
CA GLN A 216 6.68 -6.61 17.76
C GLN A 216 7.37 -5.68 16.75
N TYR A 217 7.53 -6.14 15.51
CA TYR A 217 8.10 -5.36 14.41
C TYR A 217 7.29 -5.54 13.12
N SER A 218 6.52 -4.50 12.78
CA SER A 218 5.67 -4.46 11.59
C SER A 218 6.45 -4.04 10.35
N SER A 219 6.22 -4.70 9.22
CA SER A 219 6.81 -4.30 7.95
C SER A 219 6.13 -3.05 7.37
N GLN A 220 6.93 -2.09 6.89
CA GLN A 220 6.42 -0.95 6.12
C GLN A 220 6.05 -1.33 4.67
N LEU A 221 6.38 -2.55 4.25
CA LEU A 221 6.12 -3.09 2.91
C LEU A 221 4.70 -2.86 2.44
N LEU A 222 3.71 -3.21 3.26
CA LEU A 222 2.31 -3.14 2.86
C LEU A 222 1.88 -1.71 2.54
N ASN A 223 2.28 -0.75 3.38
CA ASN A 223 1.98 0.66 3.15
C ASN A 223 2.67 1.19 1.91
N TYR A 224 3.95 0.89 1.70
CA TYR A 224 4.66 1.32 0.50
C TYR A 224 4.02 0.75 -0.77
N VAL A 225 3.82 -0.57 -0.81
CA VAL A 225 3.27 -1.28 -1.97
C VAL A 225 1.87 -0.79 -2.30
N PHE A 226 0.96 -0.75 -1.34
CA PHE A 226 -0.42 -0.32 -1.59
C PHE A 226 -0.52 1.15 -1.98
N HIS A 227 0.33 2.01 -1.43
CA HIS A 227 0.40 3.42 -1.83
C HIS A 227 0.82 3.54 -3.30
N MET A 228 1.91 2.89 -3.70
CA MET A 228 2.37 2.92 -5.09
C MET A 228 1.35 2.30 -6.05
N LEU A 229 0.71 1.20 -5.67
CA LEU A 229 -0.33 0.58 -6.49
C LEU A 229 -1.57 1.46 -6.61
N ALA A 230 -1.98 2.14 -5.54
CA ALA A 230 -3.07 3.11 -5.61
C ALA A 230 -2.79 4.19 -6.65
N ILE A 231 -1.58 4.79 -6.63
CA ILE A 231 -1.19 5.81 -7.61
C ILE A 231 -1.24 5.27 -9.03
N MET A 232 -0.65 4.10 -9.27
CA MET A 232 -0.60 3.53 -10.63
C MET A 232 -1.98 3.13 -11.15
N VAL A 233 -2.81 2.49 -10.31
CA VAL A 233 -4.12 1.98 -10.71
C VAL A 233 -5.12 3.13 -10.90
N ASP A 234 -5.12 4.11 -10.00
CA ASP A 234 -6.00 5.28 -10.09
C ASP A 234 -5.52 6.20 -11.23
N GLY A 235 -4.20 6.36 -11.40
CA GLY A 235 -3.60 7.15 -12.49
C GLY A 235 -3.83 6.57 -13.89
N ASP A 236 -3.81 5.25 -14.05
CA ASP A 236 -4.16 4.58 -15.31
C ASP A 236 -5.67 4.64 -15.61
N SER A 237 -6.52 4.83 -14.59
CA SER A 237 -7.98 4.90 -14.75
C SER A 237 -8.44 6.24 -15.33
N ILE A 238 -7.59 7.27 -15.30
CA ILE A 238 -7.84 8.61 -15.88
C ILE A 238 -7.62 8.61 -17.41
N GLU A 239 -6.99 7.56 -17.97
CA GLU A 239 -6.77 7.43 -19.42
C GLU A 239 -8.00 6.96 -20.22
N LYS A 240 -9.12 6.67 -19.57
CA LYS A 240 -10.37 6.28 -20.24
C LYS A 240 -11.45 7.36 -20.06
N PRO A 241 -11.68 8.23 -21.07
CA PRO A 241 -12.97 8.90 -21.20
C PRO A 241 -14.10 7.88 -21.39
#